data_AF-A0A7D5KQX2-F1
#
_entry.id   AF-A0A7D5KQX2-F1
#
_cell.length_a   1.000
_cell.length_b   1.000
_cell.length_c   1.000
_cell.angle_alpha   90.00
_cell.angle_beta   90.00
_cell.angle_gamma   90.00
#
_symmetry.space_group_name_H-M   'P 1'
#
loop_
_entity.id
_entity.type
_entity.pdbx_description
1 polymer ?
#
loop_
_entity_poly.entity_id
_entity_poly.type
_entity_poly.pdbx_seq_one_letter_code
_entity_poly.pdbx_strand_id
1 'polypeptide(L)'
;MGKTNPTYRDQLRRLEEDWQPFRRALRVQYHDEFDQLFDDARQFADAAGIQNEMAVMEPFLISVMLAQECRIREIEDSAGND
;
A
#
# COMPACT_ATOMS: atom_id res chain seq x y z
N MET A 1 -6.44 -19.47 -25.20
CA MET A 1 -6.30 -19.57 -23.73
C MET A 1 -6.45 -18.16 -23.18
N GLY A 2 -7.55 -17.91 -22.47
CA GLY A 2 -8.00 -16.56 -22.10
C GLY A 2 -7.07 -15.93 -21.06
N LYS A 3 -6.74 -14.65 -21.26
CA LYS A 3 -5.92 -13.85 -20.35
C LYS A 3 -6.66 -13.77 -19.00
N THR A 4 -6.18 -14.49 -17.99
CA THR A 4 -6.62 -14.27 -16.60
C THR A 4 -6.47 -12.79 -16.29
N ASN A 5 -7.54 -12.14 -15.81
CA ASN A 5 -7.48 -10.74 -15.42
C ASN A 5 -6.40 -10.61 -14.33
N PRO A 6 -5.42 -9.70 -14.44
CA PRO A 6 -4.38 -9.56 -13.42
C PRO A 6 -5.02 -9.31 -12.06
N THR A 7 -4.58 -10.03 -11.04
CA THR A 7 -5.09 -9.87 -9.68
C THR A 7 -4.70 -8.49 -9.15
N TYR A 8 -5.39 -7.99 -8.12
CA TYR A 8 -4.95 -6.77 -7.42
C TYR A 8 -3.48 -6.88 -6.98
N ARG A 9 -3.04 -8.06 -6.51
CA ARG A 9 -1.64 -8.31 -6.13
C ARG A 9 -0.68 -8.17 -7.30
N ASP A 10 -1.06 -8.63 -8.50
CA ASP A 10 -0.24 -8.46 -9.71
C ASP A 10 -0.16 -7.00 -10.14
N GLN A 11 -1.27 -6.26 -10.03
CA GLN A 11 -1.32 -4.85 -10.35
C GLN A 11 -0.50 -4.03 -9.35
N LEU A 12 -0.57 -4.36 -8.06
CA LEU A 12 0.19 -3.70 -6.99
C LEU A 12 1.70 -3.91 -7.16
N ARG A 13 2.13 -5.11 -7.57
CA ARG A 13 3.54 -5.37 -7.90
C ARG A 13 4.03 -4.50 -9.06
N ARG A 14 3.22 -4.35 -10.11
CA ARG A 14 3.57 -3.47 -11.24
C ARG A 14 3.63 -2.01 -10.81
N LEU A 15 2.69 -1.57 -9.97
CA LEU A 15 2.71 -0.23 -9.41
C LEU A 15 4.02 0.01 -8.62
N GLU A 16 4.43 -0.93 -7.78
CA GLU A 16 5.70 -0.83 -7.03
C GLU A 16 6.92 -0.71 -7.94
N GLU A 17 6.97 -1.50 -9.02
CA GLU A 17 8.02 -1.44 -10.03
C GLU A 17 8.05 -0.07 -10.74
N ASP A 18 6.88 0.45 -11.13
CA ASP A 18 6.73 1.74 -11.82
C ASP A 18 7.18 2.92 -10.95
N TRP A 19 7.11 2.79 -9.62
CA TRP A 19 7.53 3.82 -8.67
C TRP A 19 8.96 3.68 -8.16
N GLN A 20 9.71 2.65 -8.57
CA GLN A 20 11.14 2.53 -8.23
C GLN A 20 11.99 3.75 -8.62
N PRO A 21 11.77 4.45 -9.76
CA PRO A 21 12.48 5.69 -10.06
C PRO A 21 12.24 6.79 -9.01
N PHE A 22 11.01 6.92 -8.51
CA PHE A 22 10.69 7.85 -7.43
C PHE A 22 11.43 7.50 -6.15
N ARG A 23 11.38 6.22 -5.74
CA ARG A 23 12.13 5.70 -4.58
C ARG A 23 13.62 6.02 -4.67
N ARG A 24 14.24 5.81 -5.83
CA ARG A 24 15.67 6.09 -6.05
C ARG A 24 16.01 7.58 -5.96
N ALA A 25 15.06 8.46 -6.25
CA ALA A 25 15.24 9.91 -6.12
C ALA A 25 15.03 10.42 -4.69
N LEU A 26 14.39 9.64 -3.81
CA LEU A 26 14.24 9.98 -2.40
C LEU A 26 15.58 9.92 -1.65
N ARG A 27 15.71 10.76 -0.61
CA ARG A 27 16.78 10.60 0.38
C ARG A 27 16.67 9.22 1.04
N VAL A 28 17.81 8.61 1.34
CA VAL A 28 17.89 7.27 1.94
C VAL A 28 17.03 7.12 3.20
N GLN A 29 16.94 8.18 4.01
CA GLN A 29 16.11 8.24 5.23
C GLN A 29 14.60 8.10 5.01
N TYR A 30 14.12 8.07 3.75
CA TYR A 30 12.71 7.87 3.40
C TYR A 30 12.47 6.56 2.65
N HIS A 31 13.50 5.75 2.43
CA HIS A 31 13.37 4.52 1.65
C HIS A 31 12.54 3.49 2.40
N ASP A 32 12.79 3.33 3.69
CA ASP A 32 12.10 2.34 4.52
C ASP A 32 10.60 2.69 4.66
N GLU A 33 10.28 3.97 4.91
CA GLU A 33 8.89 4.44 4.98
C GLU A 33 8.18 4.33 3.64
N PHE A 34 8.90 4.53 2.53
CA PHE A 34 8.35 4.36 1.19
C PHE A 34 8.02 2.88 0.90
N ASP A 35 8.94 1.97 1.23
CA ASP A 35 8.72 0.52 1.05
C ASP A 35 7.55 0.03 1.92
N GLN A 36 7.42 0.58 3.14
CA GLN A 36 6.31 0.28 4.04
C GLN A 36 4.94 0.61 3.44
N LEU A 37 4.82 1.58 2.53
CA LEU A 37 3.54 1.89 1.86
C LEU A 37 3.01 0.69 1.06
N PHE A 38 3.91 -0.04 0.39
CA PHE A 38 3.52 -1.21 -0.40
C PHE A 38 3.24 -2.41 0.49
N ASP A 39 3.96 -2.57 1.60
CA ASP A 39 3.66 -3.59 2.61
C ASP A 39 2.28 -3.35 3.25
N ASP A 40 1.97 -2.11 3.62
CA ASP A 40 0.67 -1.72 4.13
C ASP A 40 -0.45 -2.02 3.14
N ALA A 41 -0.25 -1.69 1.86
CA ALA A 41 -1.24 -1.98 0.82
C ALA A 41 -1.50 -3.48 0.61
N ARG A 42 -0.49 -4.34 0.84
CA ARG A 42 -0.64 -5.80 0.74
C ARG A 42 -1.51 -6.39 1.86
N GLN A 43 -1.54 -5.76 3.03
CA GLN A 43 -2.36 -6.22 4.16
C GLN A 43 -3.87 -6.19 3.84
N PHE A 44 -4.29 -5.25 2.99
CA PHE A 44 -5.68 -5.06 2.60
C PHE A 44 -5.99 -5.61 1.20
N ALA A 45 -5.08 -6.39 0.61
CA ALA A 45 -5.22 -6.91 -0.75
C ALA A 45 -6.48 -7.73 -0.98
N ASP A 46 -6.95 -8.44 0.04
CA ASP A 46 -8.16 -9.27 -0.06
C ASP A 46 -9.44 -8.42 -0.06
N ALA A 47 -9.43 -7.27 0.62
CA ALA A 47 -10.52 -6.29 0.59
C ALA A 47 -10.49 -5.44 -0.70
N ALA A 48 -9.30 -5.01 -1.12
CA ALA A 48 -9.07 -4.27 -2.35
C ALA A 48 -9.48 -5.08 -3.60
N GLY A 49 -9.29 -6.40 -3.58
CA GLY A 49 -9.71 -7.29 -4.68
C GLY A 49 -11.22 -7.36 -4.91
N ILE A 50 -12.04 -6.92 -3.95
CA ILE A 50 -13.51 -6.84 -4.06
C ILE A 50 -13.92 -5.58 -4.84
N GLN A 51 -13.13 -4.51 -4.74
CA GLN A 51 -13.28 -3.30 -5.56
C GLN A 51 -12.73 -3.58 -6.95
N ASN A 52 -13.51 -4.31 -7.72
CA ASN A 52 -13.19 -4.70 -9.08
C ASN A 52 -13.33 -3.49 -10.00
N GLU A 53 -12.30 -2.65 -10.09
CA GLU A 53 -12.24 -1.57 -11.07
C GLU A 53 -10.80 -1.28 -11.51
N MET A 54 -10.67 -0.80 -12.75
CA MET A 54 -9.47 -0.83 -13.60
C MET A 54 -8.27 -0.01 -13.13
N ALA A 55 -8.29 0.53 -11.91
CA ALA A 55 -7.25 1.42 -11.39
C ALA A 55 -6.77 0.93 -10.02
N VAL A 56 -5.49 0.53 -9.97
CA VAL A 56 -4.82 0.00 -8.77
C VAL A 56 -4.49 1.09 -7.74
N MET A 57 -4.50 2.35 -8.17
CA MET A 57 -4.04 3.48 -7.35
C MET A 57 -5.00 3.80 -6.21
N GLU A 58 -6.30 3.81 -6.47
CA GLU A 58 -7.35 4.11 -5.50
C GLU A 58 -7.37 3.09 -4.35
N PRO A 59 -7.45 1.77 -4.59
CA PRO A 59 -7.32 0.78 -3.53
C PRO A 59 -5.96 0.82 -2.83
N PHE A 60 -4.87 1.13 -3.53
CA PHE A 60 -3.55 1.32 -2.91
C PHE A 60 -3.59 2.47 -1.89
N LEU A 61 -4.07 3.66 -2.29
CA LEU A 61 -4.13 4.84 -1.42
C LEU A 61 -5.04 4.61 -0.21
N ILE A 62 -6.22 4.02 -0.41
CA ILE A 62 -7.14 3.70 0.70
C ILE A 62 -6.47 2.75 1.69
N SER A 63 -5.77 1.72 1.20
CA SER A 63 -5.09 0.74 2.05
C SER A 63 -3.98 1.39 2.89
N VAL A 64 -3.17 2.26 2.27
CA VAL A 64 -2.12 3.02 2.95
C VAL A 64 -2.70 3.95 4.01
N MET A 65 -3.75 4.71 3.68
CA MET A 65 -4.40 5.61 4.63
C MET A 65 -4.98 4.84 5.82
N LEU A 66 -5.62 3.69 5.57
CA LEU A 66 -6.17 2.85 6.63
C LEU A 66 -5.08 2.27 7.54
N ALA A 67 -3.95 1.82 6.97
CA ALA A 67 -2.82 1.34 7.76
C ALA A 67 -2.25 2.45 8.66
N GLN A 68 -2.19 3.68 8.15
CA GLN A 68 -1.73 4.84 8.91
C GLN A 68 -2.70 5.20 10.04
N GLU A 69 -4.02 5.20 9.79
CA GLU A 69 -5.04 5.41 10.83
C GLU A 69 -4.95 4.36 11.95
N CYS A 70 -4.69 3.10 11.62
CA CYS A 70 -4.46 2.05 12.61
C CYS A 70 -3.20 2.33 13.46
N ARG A 71 -2.07 2.69 12.83
CA ARG A 71 -0.84 3.02 13.54
C ARG A 71 -0.97 4.26 14.43
N ILE A 72 -1.68 5.29 13.96
CA ILE A 72 -1.97 6.49 14.75
C ILE A 72 -2.76 6.10 16.01
N ARG A 73 -3.82 5.31 15.86
CA ARG A 73 -4.62 4.82 16.99
C ARG A 73 -3.76 4.03 17.99
N GLU A 74 -2.92 3.12 17.50
CA GLU A 74 -2.03 2.33 18.38
C GLU A 74 -1.07 3.23 19.20
N ILE A 75 -0.53 4.27 18.57
CA ILE A 75 0.35 5.25 19.23
C ILE A 75 -0.43 6.07 20.25
N GLU A 76 -1.62 6.54 19.91
CA GLU A 76 -2.49 7.32 20.80
C GLU A 76 -2.94 6.51 22.02
N ASP A 77 -3.35 5.26 21.81
CA ASP A 77 -3.75 4.34 22.88
C ASP A 77 -2.58 4.01 23.82
N SER A 78 -1.37 3.87 23.27
CA SER A 78 -0.16 3.62 24.05
C SER A 78 0.30 4.85 24.84
N ALA A 79 0.13 6.05 24.27
CA ALA A 79 0.47 7.32 24.92
C ALA A 79 -0.55 7.78 25.97
N GLY A 80 -1.81 7.32 25.86
CA GLY A 80 -2.87 7.58 26.84
C GLY A 80 -2.86 6.65 28.05
N ASN A 81 -1.94 5.69 28.10
CA ASN A 81 -1.77 4.70 29.18
C ASN A 81 -0.54 4.98 30.09
N ASP A 82 0.10 6.14 29.92
CA ASP A 82 1.11 6.74 30.80
C ASP A 82 0.52 7.96 31.56
#